data_AF-V5II14-F1
#
_entry.id   AF-V5II14-F1
#
_cell.length_a   1.000
_cell.length_b   1.000
_cell.length_c   1.000
_cell.angle_alpha   90.00
_cell.angle_beta   90.00
_cell.angle_gamma   90.00
#
_symmetry.space_group_name_H-M   'P 1'
#
loop_
_entity.id
_entity.type
_entity.pdbx_description
1 polymer ?
#
loop_
_entity_poly.entity_id
_entity_poly.type
_entity_poly.pdbx_seq_one_letter_code
_entity_poly.pdbx_strand_id
1 'polypeptide(L)'
;KMNLKEGDRVLDVGCGIGGHDFYMAEKYGVKILAVDLSVNMMSVALEHFTKRPHLTDKIHFEVLDATRATFEEGSFDVIYSRDTLLHIADKHTLFSRFYKWLSPGGKVVFTDYCRGNRDHSDEFKEYVADRGYNLLTVQQYGSLMKETGFVKVRSEDISQEFLRVLRVELDKLNTQKDDFLKKFSSEDYKYLKRGWEAKIRRVSDGDQVWCFGYGEKPQ
;
A
#
# COMPACT_ATOMS: atom_id res chain seq x y z
N LYS A 1 -6.74 6.00 -12.46
CA LYS A 1 -5.29 6.25 -12.68
C LYS A 1 -4.56 5.02 -13.24
N MET A 2 -4.86 3.78 -12.80
CA MET A 2 -4.22 2.56 -13.34
C MET A 2 -4.64 2.21 -14.78
N ASN A 3 -5.89 2.52 -15.18
CA ASN A 3 -6.47 2.14 -16.48
C ASN A 3 -6.33 0.63 -16.76
N LEU A 4 -6.76 -0.17 -15.78
CA LEU A 4 -6.76 -1.63 -15.85
C LEU A 4 -7.70 -2.09 -16.96
N LYS A 5 -7.28 -3.11 -17.69
CA LYS A 5 -8.04 -3.79 -18.73
C LYS A 5 -8.25 -5.24 -18.33
N GLU A 6 -9.31 -5.84 -18.86
CA GLU A 6 -9.53 -7.26 -18.67
C GLU A 6 -8.33 -8.08 -19.16
N GLY A 7 -7.88 -9.01 -18.33
CA GLY A 7 -6.74 -9.87 -18.63
C GLY A 7 -5.36 -9.29 -18.27
N ASP A 8 -5.24 -8.01 -17.89
CA ASP A 8 -3.96 -7.46 -17.43
C ASP A 8 -3.41 -8.31 -16.26
N ARG A 9 -2.09 -8.54 -16.25
CA ARG A 9 -1.36 -9.24 -15.19
C ARG A 9 -0.90 -8.22 -14.16
N VAL A 10 -1.43 -8.33 -12.95
CA VAL A 10 -1.17 -7.43 -11.82
C VAL A 10 -0.33 -8.17 -10.77
N LEU A 11 0.72 -7.51 -10.29
CA LEU A 11 1.39 -7.89 -9.04
C LEU A 11 0.93 -6.94 -7.94
N ASP A 12 0.29 -7.43 -6.88
CA ASP A 12 0.03 -6.65 -5.67
C ASP A 12 1.10 -6.96 -4.60
N VAL A 13 1.89 -5.95 -4.24
CA VAL A 13 2.97 -6.04 -3.24
C VAL A 13 2.48 -5.56 -1.88
N GLY A 14 2.28 -6.53 -0.99
CA GLY A 14 1.68 -6.33 0.34
C GLY A 14 0.16 -6.33 0.28
N CYS A 15 -0.42 -7.40 -0.26
CA CYS A 15 -1.85 -7.53 -0.49
C CYS A 15 -2.68 -7.57 0.83
N GLY A 16 -2.04 -7.81 1.97
CA GLY A 16 -2.69 -7.91 3.26
C GLY A 16 -3.77 -8.99 3.25
N ILE A 17 -5.01 -8.60 3.57
CA ILE A 17 -6.17 -9.51 3.63
C ILE A 17 -6.93 -9.67 2.30
N GLY A 18 -6.36 -9.21 1.17
CA GLY A 18 -6.87 -9.45 -0.18
C GLY A 18 -7.95 -8.49 -0.70
N GLY A 19 -8.33 -7.48 0.10
CA GLY A 19 -9.51 -6.65 -0.17
C GLY A 19 -9.47 -5.92 -1.52
N HIS A 20 -8.31 -5.38 -1.90
CA HIS A 20 -8.14 -4.68 -3.18
C HIS A 20 -8.02 -5.67 -4.35
N ASP A 21 -7.44 -6.84 -4.13
CA ASP A 21 -7.34 -7.89 -5.15
C ASP A 21 -8.72 -8.38 -5.58
N PHE A 22 -9.60 -8.67 -4.61
CA PHE A 22 -10.99 -9.05 -4.91
C PHE A 22 -11.68 -7.95 -5.72
N TYR A 23 -11.57 -6.70 -5.28
CA TYR A 23 -12.17 -5.57 -5.98
C TYR A 23 -11.64 -5.42 -7.41
N MET A 24 -10.32 -5.53 -7.61
CA MET A 24 -9.70 -5.37 -8.93
C MET A 24 -10.11 -6.51 -9.87
N ALA A 25 -10.07 -7.75 -9.40
CA ALA A 25 -10.45 -8.92 -10.18
C ALA A 25 -11.93 -8.90 -10.57
N GLU A 26 -12.83 -8.58 -9.63
CA GLU A 26 -14.28 -8.51 -9.87
C GLU A 26 -14.65 -7.37 -10.82
N LYS A 27 -14.07 -6.19 -10.62
CA LYS A 27 -14.47 -4.99 -11.37
C LYS A 27 -13.85 -4.90 -12.75
N TYR A 28 -12.61 -5.38 -12.92
CA TYR A 28 -11.84 -5.18 -14.14
C TYR A 28 -11.44 -6.49 -14.84
N GLY A 29 -11.68 -7.65 -14.24
CA GLY A 29 -11.37 -8.94 -14.86
C GLY A 29 -9.87 -9.23 -15.01
N VAL A 30 -9.01 -8.53 -14.27
CA VAL A 30 -7.55 -8.70 -14.25
C VAL A 30 -7.12 -10.02 -13.62
N LYS A 31 -5.89 -10.46 -13.92
CA LYS A 31 -5.24 -11.59 -13.26
C LYS A 31 -4.21 -11.08 -12.27
N ILE A 32 -4.25 -11.53 -11.03
CA ILE A 32 -3.49 -10.95 -9.93
C ILE A 32 -2.61 -12.02 -9.27
N LEU A 33 -1.32 -11.72 -9.13
CA LEU A 33 -0.45 -12.34 -8.15
C LEU A 33 -0.39 -11.40 -6.93
N ALA A 34 -1.01 -11.82 -5.83
CA ALA A 34 -1.13 -11.06 -4.60
C ALA A 34 -0.14 -11.62 -3.57
N VAL A 35 0.88 -10.84 -3.22
CA VAL A 35 1.95 -11.29 -2.32
C VAL A 35 1.96 -10.50 -1.01
N ASP A 36 2.24 -11.20 0.09
CA ASP A 36 2.48 -10.57 1.40
C ASP A 36 3.50 -11.41 2.19
N LEU A 37 4.35 -10.75 2.99
CA LEU A 37 5.31 -11.45 3.84
C LEU A 37 4.63 -12.06 5.08
N SER A 38 3.50 -11.49 5.50
CA SER A 38 2.80 -11.88 6.73
C SER A 38 1.92 -13.11 6.49
N VAL A 39 2.32 -14.24 7.06
CA VAL A 39 1.51 -15.47 7.09
C VAL A 39 0.13 -15.23 7.72
N ASN A 40 0.04 -14.35 8.73
CA ASN A 40 -1.22 -14.02 9.38
C ASN A 40 -2.17 -13.28 8.43
N MET A 41 -1.67 -12.29 7.68
CA MET A 41 -2.48 -11.59 6.68
C MET A 41 -2.92 -12.52 5.57
N MET A 42 -1.98 -13.34 5.08
CA MET A 42 -2.25 -14.32 4.02
C MET A 42 -3.30 -15.35 4.43
N SER A 43 -3.27 -15.80 5.69
CA SER A 43 -4.27 -16.75 6.21
C SER A 43 -5.69 -16.18 6.14
N VAL A 44 -5.87 -14.90 6.50
CA VAL A 44 -7.15 -14.20 6.40
C VAL A 44 -7.55 -13.94 4.94
N ALA A 45 -6.59 -13.58 4.08
CA ALA A 45 -6.82 -13.40 2.65
C ALA A 45 -7.37 -14.69 2.01
N LEU A 46 -6.74 -15.83 2.31
CA LEU A 46 -7.18 -17.14 1.85
C LEU A 46 -8.56 -17.51 2.40
N GLU A 47 -8.84 -17.24 3.68
CA GLU A 47 -10.20 -17.46 4.24
C GLU A 47 -11.26 -16.65 3.48
N HIS A 48 -10.98 -15.37 3.18
CA HIS A 48 -11.88 -14.55 2.37
C HIS A 48 -11.99 -15.05 0.92
N PHE A 49 -10.90 -15.58 0.36
CA PHE A 49 -10.85 -16.09 -1.00
C PHE A 49 -11.67 -17.38 -1.18
N THR A 50 -11.68 -18.29 -0.19
CA THR A 50 -12.51 -19.52 -0.25
C THR A 50 -14.01 -19.23 -0.40
N LYS A 51 -14.46 -18.05 0.02
CA LYS A 51 -15.84 -17.58 -0.11
C LYS A 51 -16.14 -17.00 -1.50
N ARG A 52 -15.18 -17.04 -2.45
CA ARG A 52 -15.23 -16.42 -3.79
C ARG A 52 -14.71 -17.36 -4.89
N PRO A 53 -15.36 -18.52 -5.10
CA PRO A 53 -14.88 -19.52 -6.07
C PRO A 53 -14.82 -18.98 -7.52
N HIS A 54 -15.61 -17.97 -7.87
CA HIS A 54 -15.58 -17.32 -9.19
C HIS A 54 -14.28 -16.56 -9.48
N LEU A 55 -13.42 -16.33 -8.47
CA LEU A 55 -12.13 -15.65 -8.62
C LEU A 55 -10.94 -16.60 -8.66
N THR A 56 -11.16 -17.91 -8.61
CA THR A 56 -10.09 -18.93 -8.55
C THR A 56 -9.09 -18.80 -9.71
N ASP A 57 -9.58 -18.51 -10.93
CA ASP A 57 -8.74 -18.36 -12.12
C ASP A 57 -8.17 -16.94 -12.30
N LYS A 58 -8.47 -16.04 -11.35
CA LYS A 58 -8.12 -14.61 -11.43
C LYS A 58 -7.10 -14.20 -10.38
N ILE A 59 -7.07 -14.82 -9.21
CA ILE A 59 -6.17 -14.40 -8.12
C ILE A 59 -5.36 -15.57 -7.61
N HIS A 60 -4.04 -15.40 -7.55
CA HIS A 60 -3.12 -16.29 -6.85
C HIS A 60 -2.51 -15.55 -5.65
N PHE A 61 -2.58 -16.17 -4.49
CA PHE A 61 -2.07 -15.63 -3.22
C PHE A 61 -0.80 -16.37 -2.80
N GLU A 62 0.26 -15.64 -2.46
CA GLU A 62 1.54 -16.23 -2.10
C GLU A 62 2.21 -15.53 -0.91
N VAL A 63 2.67 -16.31 0.08
CA VAL A 63 3.53 -15.77 1.15
C VAL A 63 4.93 -15.55 0.57
N LEU A 64 5.30 -14.30 0.33
CA LEU A 64 6.53 -13.99 -0.39
C LEU A 64 7.13 -12.65 0.06
N ASP A 65 8.46 -12.64 0.24
CA ASP A 65 9.24 -11.43 0.45
C ASP A 65 9.56 -10.77 -0.90
N ALA A 66 8.88 -9.66 -1.22
CA ALA A 66 9.09 -8.92 -2.46
C ALA A 66 10.55 -8.45 -2.65
N THR A 67 11.30 -8.25 -1.56
CA THR A 67 12.72 -7.86 -1.61
C THR A 67 13.66 -9.02 -1.95
N ARG A 68 13.14 -10.25 -2.00
CA ARG A 68 13.88 -11.48 -2.33
C ARG A 68 13.28 -12.25 -3.50
N ALA A 69 12.07 -11.91 -3.92
CA ALA A 69 11.40 -12.46 -5.11
C ALA A 69 12.26 -12.34 -6.37
N THR A 70 12.07 -13.29 -7.28
CA THR A 70 12.57 -13.20 -8.65
C THR A 70 11.45 -13.58 -9.59
N PHE A 71 10.99 -12.63 -10.38
CA PHE A 71 10.08 -12.86 -11.50
C PHE A 71 10.83 -12.62 -12.82
N GLU A 72 10.29 -13.21 -13.89
CA GLU A 72 10.81 -12.97 -15.24
C GLU A 72 10.66 -11.49 -15.62
N GLU A 73 11.48 -11.05 -16.57
CA GLU A 73 11.33 -9.70 -17.10
C GLU A 73 10.03 -9.61 -17.91
N GLY A 74 9.28 -8.54 -17.70
CA GLY A 74 8.03 -8.33 -18.44
C GLY A 74 6.88 -9.26 -18.05
N SER A 75 6.88 -9.83 -16.85
CA SER A 75 5.79 -10.68 -16.35
C SER A 75 4.51 -9.93 -15.99
N PHE A 76 4.57 -8.62 -15.70
CA PHE A 76 3.41 -7.87 -15.24
C PHE A 76 3.12 -6.62 -16.07
N ASP A 77 1.84 -6.35 -16.27
CA ASP A 77 1.36 -5.15 -16.94
C ASP A 77 1.18 -4.00 -15.92
N VAL A 78 0.84 -4.35 -14.66
CA VAL A 78 0.75 -3.41 -13.54
C VAL A 78 1.40 -3.99 -12.28
N ILE A 79 2.18 -3.18 -11.59
CA ILE A 79 2.59 -3.41 -10.20
C ILE A 79 1.83 -2.42 -9.31
N TYR A 80 1.09 -2.97 -8.35
CA TYR A 80 0.30 -2.25 -7.39
C TYR A 80 0.87 -2.45 -5.98
N SER A 81 0.77 -1.43 -5.13
CA SER A 81 1.06 -1.56 -3.71
C SER A 81 0.30 -0.49 -2.94
N ARG A 82 -0.23 -0.81 -1.76
CA ARG A 82 -1.03 0.14 -0.99
C ARG A 82 -0.61 0.16 0.47
N ASP A 83 0.10 1.22 0.84
CA ASP A 83 0.53 1.50 2.21
C ASP A 83 1.47 0.43 2.79
N THR A 84 2.31 -0.17 1.93
CA THR A 84 3.23 -1.28 2.27
C THR A 84 4.70 -0.88 2.20
N LEU A 85 5.09 -0.04 1.22
CA LEU A 85 6.50 0.21 0.89
C LEU A 85 7.28 0.90 2.01
N LEU A 86 6.58 1.55 2.94
CA LEU A 86 7.12 2.09 4.19
C LEU A 86 7.86 1.04 5.05
N HIS A 87 7.56 -0.26 4.88
CA HIS A 87 8.22 -1.35 5.60
C HIS A 87 9.56 -1.79 4.97
N ILE A 88 9.88 -1.32 3.75
CA ILE A 88 11.05 -1.78 3.00
C ILE A 88 12.15 -0.72 3.05
N ALA A 89 13.33 -1.08 3.58
CA ALA A 89 14.46 -0.16 3.65
C ALA A 89 15.08 0.12 2.27
N ASP A 90 15.45 -0.93 1.53
CA ASP A 90 16.11 -0.80 0.22
C ASP A 90 15.09 -0.58 -0.90
N LYS A 91 14.62 0.66 -1.00
CA LYS A 91 13.70 1.09 -2.06
C LYS A 91 14.36 1.14 -3.44
N HIS A 92 15.67 1.39 -3.53
CA HIS A 92 16.37 1.42 -4.81
C HIS A 92 16.34 0.05 -5.50
N THR A 93 16.72 -1.00 -4.78
CA THR A 93 16.67 -2.37 -5.31
C THR A 93 15.23 -2.80 -5.61
N LEU A 94 14.27 -2.44 -4.76
CA LEU A 94 12.87 -2.77 -4.99
C LEU A 94 12.32 -2.13 -6.28
N PHE A 95 12.55 -0.84 -6.51
CA PHE A 95 12.05 -0.17 -7.70
C PHE A 95 12.78 -0.64 -8.97
N SER A 96 14.08 -0.97 -8.89
CA SER A 96 14.80 -1.61 -10.00
C SER A 96 14.17 -2.95 -10.39
N ARG A 97 13.76 -3.76 -9.40
CA ARG A 97 13.02 -5.00 -9.63
C ARG A 97 11.66 -4.75 -10.27
N PHE A 98 10.89 -3.79 -9.73
CA PHE A 98 9.61 -3.41 -10.34
C PHE A 98 9.77 -3.03 -11.81
N TYR A 99 10.79 -2.22 -12.12
CA TYR A 99 11.10 -1.84 -13.49
C TYR A 99 11.42 -3.05 -14.38
N LYS A 100 12.19 -4.02 -13.89
CA LYS A 100 12.47 -5.27 -14.62
C LYS A 100 11.21 -6.11 -14.83
N TRP A 101 10.41 -6.32 -13.79
CA TRP A 101 9.25 -7.21 -13.86
C TRP A 101 8.10 -6.65 -14.70
N LEU A 102 8.04 -5.33 -14.87
CA LEU A 102 7.06 -4.70 -15.76
C LEU A 102 7.35 -4.97 -17.23
N SER A 103 6.31 -5.26 -18.00
CA SER A 103 6.36 -5.27 -19.47
C SER A 103 6.62 -3.86 -20.01
N PRO A 104 7.14 -3.72 -21.24
CA PRO A 104 7.20 -2.42 -21.90
C PRO A 104 5.82 -1.74 -21.91
N GLY A 105 5.76 -0.48 -21.50
CA GLY A 105 4.48 0.24 -21.28
C GLY A 105 3.73 -0.09 -19.99
N GLY A 106 4.23 -1.04 -19.19
CA GLY A 106 3.67 -1.41 -17.90
C GLY A 106 3.82 -0.30 -16.86
N LYS A 107 3.05 -0.39 -15.77
CA LYS A 107 2.89 0.73 -14.82
C LYS A 107 3.13 0.28 -13.39
N VAL A 108 3.81 1.12 -12.60
CA VAL A 108 3.83 1.00 -11.14
C VAL A 108 2.91 2.07 -10.55
N VAL A 109 2.01 1.66 -9.65
CA VAL A 109 1.07 2.56 -8.98
C VAL A 109 1.01 2.20 -7.51
N PHE A 110 1.23 3.18 -6.63
CA PHE A 110 1.18 2.93 -5.19
C PHE A 110 0.65 4.11 -4.38
N THR A 111 0.19 3.79 -3.17
CA THR A 111 0.13 4.77 -2.08
C THR A 111 1.06 4.33 -0.98
N ASP A 112 1.61 5.28 -0.23
CA ASP A 112 2.47 4.94 0.90
C ASP A 112 2.50 6.03 1.97
N TYR A 113 2.97 5.68 3.17
CA TYR A 113 3.30 6.69 4.16
C TYR A 113 4.64 7.32 3.79
N CYS A 114 4.63 8.64 3.78
CA CYS A 114 5.78 9.49 3.56
C CYS A 114 6.03 10.33 4.81
N ARG A 115 7.23 10.90 4.90
CA ARG A 115 7.54 11.95 5.87
C ARG A 115 7.47 13.33 5.20
N GLY A 116 7.10 14.35 5.96
CA GLY A 116 7.17 15.73 5.51
C GLY A 116 8.60 16.18 5.19
N ASN A 117 8.75 17.18 4.32
CA ASN A 117 10.05 17.78 4.03
C ASN A 117 10.38 18.89 5.05
N ARG A 118 10.59 18.50 6.31
CA ARG A 118 10.79 19.40 7.46
C ARG A 118 11.57 18.69 8.58
N ASP A 119 11.93 19.46 9.60
CA ASP A 119 12.32 18.89 10.89
C ASP A 119 11.10 18.29 11.59
N HIS A 120 11.33 17.12 12.19
CA HIS A 120 10.29 16.28 12.76
C HIS A 120 10.24 16.35 14.28
N SER A 121 9.02 16.27 14.83
CA SER A 121 8.79 16.13 16.27
C SER A 121 9.42 14.84 16.80
N ASP A 122 9.81 14.84 18.08
CA ASP A 122 10.38 13.63 18.70
C ASP A 122 9.32 12.52 18.81
N GLU A 123 8.05 12.88 19.03
CA GLU A 123 6.91 11.95 18.97
C GLU A 123 6.86 11.22 17.61
N PHE A 124 7.04 11.94 16.50
CA PHE A 124 7.02 11.31 15.17
C PHE A 124 8.25 10.41 14.94
N LYS A 125 9.44 10.82 15.39
CA LYS A 125 10.65 10.00 15.28
C LYS A 125 10.51 8.70 16.06
N GLU A 126 10.01 8.77 17.30
CA GLU A 126 9.74 7.60 18.14
C GLU A 126 8.71 6.67 17.49
N TYR A 127 7.61 7.23 16.96
CA TYR A 127 6.62 6.47 16.21
C TYR A 127 7.21 5.73 15.00
N VAL A 128 8.06 6.40 14.21
CA VAL A 128 8.71 5.80 13.04
C VAL A 128 9.66 4.68 13.48
N ALA A 129 10.43 4.89 14.53
CA ALA A 129 11.38 3.92 15.08
C ALA A 129 10.68 2.67 15.65
N ASP A 130 9.66 2.85 16.48
CA ASP A 130 8.86 1.77 17.08
C ASP A 130 8.23 0.87 16.00
N ARG A 131 7.80 1.48 14.89
CA ARG A 131 7.19 0.77 13.77
C ARG A 131 8.17 0.18 12.77
N GLY A 132 9.47 0.48 12.91
CA GLY A 132 10.51 0.08 11.95
C GLY A 132 10.30 0.65 10.55
N TYR A 133 9.71 1.84 10.45
CA TYR A 133 9.35 2.45 9.17
C TYR A 133 10.54 3.14 8.50
N ASN A 134 10.61 3.01 7.18
CA ASN A 134 11.63 3.61 6.32
C ASN A 134 10.96 4.62 5.40
N LEU A 135 10.75 5.85 5.88
CA LEU A 135 9.94 6.86 5.18
C LEU A 135 10.77 7.74 4.26
N LEU A 136 10.35 7.84 2.99
CA LEU A 136 10.82 8.86 2.06
C LEU A 136 9.91 10.09 2.07
N THR A 137 10.39 11.22 1.59
CA THR A 137 9.51 12.32 1.17
C THR A 137 8.86 12.00 -0.18
N VAL A 138 7.80 12.72 -0.52
CA VAL A 138 7.14 12.62 -1.84
C VAL A 138 8.14 12.87 -2.98
N GLN A 139 9.01 13.87 -2.82
CA GLN A 139 10.03 14.23 -3.81
C GLN A 139 11.11 13.16 -3.94
N GLN A 140 11.50 12.52 -2.84
CA GLN A 140 12.46 11.41 -2.86
C GLN A 140 11.90 10.21 -3.62
N TYR A 141 10.62 9.85 -3.43
CA TYR A 141 9.97 8.82 -4.25
C TYR A 141 9.97 9.18 -5.74
N GLY A 142 9.60 10.42 -6.08
CA GLY A 142 9.61 10.88 -7.47
C GLY A 142 10.99 10.84 -8.12
N SER A 143 12.04 11.17 -7.35
CA SER A 143 13.44 11.14 -7.83
C SER A 143 13.92 9.70 -8.03
N LEU A 144 13.70 8.83 -7.05
CA LEU A 144 14.00 7.40 -7.12
C LEU A 144 13.38 6.75 -8.38
N MET A 145 12.11 7.03 -8.65
CA MET A 145 11.43 6.47 -9.83
C MET A 145 12.06 6.94 -11.14
N LYS A 146 12.42 8.23 -11.25
CA LYS A 146 13.09 8.77 -12.44
C LYS A 146 14.48 8.18 -12.62
N GLU A 147 15.27 8.09 -11.56
CA GLU A 147 16.61 7.50 -11.56
C GLU A 147 16.59 6.02 -11.95
N THR A 148 15.53 5.30 -11.57
CA THR A 148 15.32 3.89 -11.97
C THR A 148 15.04 3.75 -13.47
N GLY A 149 14.52 4.79 -14.13
CA GLY A 149 14.19 4.79 -15.56
C GLY A 149 12.69 4.89 -15.87
N PHE A 150 11.82 5.04 -14.87
CA PHE A 150 10.40 5.26 -15.11
C PHE A 150 10.15 6.61 -15.81
N VAL A 151 9.21 6.61 -16.75
CA VAL A 151 8.71 7.82 -17.43
C VAL A 151 7.31 8.19 -16.95
N LYS A 152 6.87 9.42 -17.27
CA LYS A 152 5.59 9.99 -16.82
C LYS A 152 5.39 9.90 -15.29
N VAL A 153 6.49 10.06 -14.54
CA VAL A 153 6.49 9.94 -13.09
C VAL A 153 5.61 11.01 -12.46
N ARG A 154 4.71 10.57 -11.57
CA ARG A 154 3.93 11.44 -10.67
C ARG A 154 4.15 10.97 -9.25
N SER A 155 4.50 11.90 -8.38
CA SER A 155 4.59 11.70 -6.94
C SER A 155 3.83 12.85 -6.29
N GLU A 156 2.70 12.55 -5.66
CA GLU A 156 1.73 13.55 -5.19
C GLU A 156 1.53 13.41 -3.69
N ASP A 157 1.51 14.55 -2.99
CA ASP A 157 1.00 14.62 -1.62
C ASP A 157 -0.53 14.58 -1.66
N ILE A 158 -1.11 13.53 -1.07
CA ILE A 158 -2.56 13.32 -0.97
C ILE A 158 -3.01 13.35 0.51
N SER A 159 -2.27 14.04 1.38
CA SER A 159 -2.54 14.11 2.83
C SER A 159 -3.89 14.74 3.16
N GLN A 160 -4.41 15.64 2.32
CA GLN A 160 -5.76 16.19 2.50
C GLN A 160 -6.86 15.13 2.32
N GLU A 161 -6.67 14.20 1.38
CA GLU A 161 -7.52 13.01 1.26
C GLU A 161 -7.38 12.13 2.50
N PHE A 162 -6.15 11.93 2.95
CA PHE A 162 -5.86 11.09 4.11
C PHE A 162 -6.54 11.62 5.37
N LEU A 163 -6.43 12.93 5.65
CA LEU A 163 -7.09 13.57 6.78
C LEU A 163 -8.61 13.37 6.73
N ARG A 164 -9.21 13.45 5.54
CA ARG A 164 -10.66 13.22 5.38
C ARG A 164 -11.02 11.79 5.76
N VAL A 165 -10.30 10.80 5.21
CA VAL A 165 -10.53 9.38 5.51
C VAL A 165 -10.32 9.11 7.00
N LEU A 166 -9.23 9.61 7.60
CA LEU A 166 -8.96 9.40 9.03
C LEU A 166 -10.05 9.98 9.93
N ARG A 167 -10.59 11.16 9.60
CA ARG A 167 -11.69 11.77 10.35
C ARG A 167 -12.97 10.96 10.22
N VAL A 168 -13.29 10.47 9.03
CA VAL A 168 -14.46 9.59 8.79
C VAL A 168 -14.34 8.28 9.56
N GLU A 169 -13.17 7.62 9.52
CA GLU A 169 -12.95 6.37 10.25
C GLU A 169 -13.00 6.57 11.77
N LEU A 170 -12.44 7.67 12.28
CA LEU A 170 -12.51 8.01 13.70
C LEU A 170 -13.95 8.32 14.15
N ASP A 171 -14.71 9.05 13.34
CA ASP A 171 -16.13 9.31 13.62
C ASP A 171 -16.96 8.03 13.62
N LYS A 172 -16.71 7.15 12.64
CA LYS A 172 -17.33 5.82 12.59
C LYS A 172 -16.99 4.97 13.81
N LEU A 173 -15.72 4.94 14.24
CA LEU A 173 -15.32 4.23 15.46
C LEU A 173 -16.03 4.78 16.70
N ASN A 174 -16.21 6.09 16.80
CA ASN A 174 -16.90 6.72 17.93
C ASN A 174 -18.40 6.43 17.91
N THR A 175 -19.04 6.55 16.75
CA THR A 175 -20.50 6.33 16.60
C THR A 175 -20.88 4.85 16.73
N GLN A 176 -19.99 3.93 16.36
CA GLN A 176 -20.21 2.47 16.44
C GLN A 176 -19.51 1.82 17.64
N LYS A 177 -19.16 2.61 18.66
CA LYS A 177 -18.41 2.12 19.84
C LYS A 177 -19.07 0.92 20.50
N ASP A 178 -20.39 0.94 20.71
CA ASP A 178 -21.09 -0.14 21.40
C ASP A 178 -21.05 -1.44 20.61
N ASP A 179 -21.14 -1.38 19.28
CA ASP A 179 -21.00 -2.55 18.41
C ASP A 179 -19.56 -3.07 18.37
N PHE A 180 -18.58 -2.17 18.43
CA PHE A 180 -17.17 -2.56 18.55
C PHE A 180 -16.91 -3.33 19.86
N LEU A 181 -17.43 -2.84 20.98
CA LEU A 181 -17.23 -3.44 22.31
C LEU A 181 -17.95 -4.79 22.50
N LYS A 182 -18.91 -5.14 21.63
CA LYS A 182 -19.48 -6.50 21.57
C LYS A 182 -18.48 -7.54 21.07
N LYS A 183 -17.44 -7.12 20.34
CA LYS A 183 -16.48 -8.01 19.66
C LYS A 183 -15.05 -7.86 20.17
N PHE A 184 -14.70 -6.68 20.70
CA PHE A 184 -13.35 -6.31 21.10
C PHE A 184 -13.32 -5.64 22.46
N SER A 185 -12.14 -5.54 23.05
CA SER A 185 -11.99 -4.99 24.40
C SER A 185 -12.10 -3.45 24.42
N SER A 186 -12.35 -2.91 25.62
CA SER A 186 -12.29 -1.46 25.83
C SER A 186 -10.88 -0.88 25.64
N GLU A 187 -9.84 -1.72 25.81
CA GLU A 187 -8.45 -1.35 25.59
C GLU A 187 -8.15 -1.24 24.10
N ASP A 188 -8.64 -2.18 23.29
CA ASP A 188 -8.54 -2.13 21.83
C ASP A 188 -9.17 -0.84 21.30
N TYR A 189 -10.37 -0.51 21.78
CA TYR A 189 -11.05 0.73 21.40
C TYR A 189 -10.20 1.99 21.72
N LYS A 190 -9.67 2.07 22.95
CA LYS A 190 -8.84 3.21 23.38
C LYS A 190 -7.53 3.28 22.60
N TYR A 191 -6.89 2.13 22.34
CA TYR A 191 -5.66 2.03 21.57
C TYR A 191 -5.87 2.56 20.16
N LEU A 192 -6.89 2.04 19.48
CA LEU A 192 -7.31 2.44 18.15
C LEU A 192 -7.61 3.94 18.08
N LYS A 193 -8.51 4.44 18.95
CA LYS A 193 -8.91 5.85 18.99
C LYS A 193 -7.70 6.78 19.13
N ARG A 194 -6.82 6.50 20.11
CA ARG A 194 -5.58 7.29 20.31
C ARG A 194 -4.68 7.24 19.08
N GLY A 195 -4.54 6.08 18.45
CA GLY A 195 -3.75 5.91 17.23
C GLY A 195 -4.27 6.77 16.07
N TRP A 196 -5.59 6.83 15.87
CA TRP A 196 -6.22 7.69 14.86
C TRP A 196 -6.06 9.18 15.18
N GLU A 197 -6.32 9.59 16.41
CA GLU A 197 -6.15 10.99 16.86
C GLU A 197 -4.70 11.47 16.70
N ALA A 198 -3.73 10.66 17.12
CA ALA A 198 -2.30 10.97 16.97
C ALA A 198 -1.90 11.04 15.49
N LYS A 199 -2.43 10.15 14.64
CA LYS A 199 -2.16 10.20 13.20
C LYS A 199 -2.73 11.46 12.55
N ILE A 200 -3.96 11.86 12.90
CA ILE A 200 -4.57 13.11 12.42
C ILE A 200 -3.68 14.30 12.81
N ARG A 201 -3.17 14.33 14.04
CA ARG A 201 -2.25 15.36 14.51
C ARG A 201 -0.97 15.39 13.68
N ARG A 202 -0.26 14.27 13.58
CA ARG A 202 0.99 14.18 12.78
C ARG A 202 0.82 14.59 11.33
N VAL A 203 -0.32 14.27 10.71
CA VAL A 203 -0.61 14.69 9.34
C VAL A 203 -0.95 16.18 9.27
N SER A 204 -1.70 16.71 10.25
CA SER A 204 -2.04 18.14 10.32
C SER A 204 -0.81 19.01 10.57
N ASP A 205 0.14 18.51 11.37
CA ASP A 205 1.42 19.17 11.64
C ASP A 205 2.41 19.02 10.48
N GLY A 206 2.09 18.18 9.47
CA GLY A 206 2.96 17.94 8.32
C GLY A 206 4.18 17.05 8.62
N ASP A 207 4.20 16.37 9.76
CA ASP A 207 5.20 15.34 10.06
C ASP A 207 5.01 14.11 9.18
N GLN A 208 3.76 13.63 9.13
CA GLN A 208 3.37 12.46 8.37
C GLN A 208 2.61 12.87 7.11
N VAL A 209 3.01 12.32 5.96
CA VAL A 209 2.39 12.57 4.66
C VAL A 209 1.80 11.27 4.12
N TRP A 210 0.71 11.36 3.38
CA TRP A 210 0.25 10.25 2.54
C TRP A 210 0.54 10.57 1.09
N CYS A 211 1.26 9.68 0.41
CA CYS A 211 1.76 9.94 -0.92
C CYS A 211 1.18 8.97 -1.94
N PHE A 212 0.95 9.47 -3.15
CA PHE A 212 0.58 8.70 -4.32
C PHE A 212 1.74 8.68 -5.32
N GLY A 213 2.12 7.50 -5.78
CA GLY A 213 3.15 7.29 -6.79
C GLY A 213 2.60 6.64 -8.06
N TYR A 214 3.08 7.10 -9.21
CA TYR A 214 2.79 6.55 -10.53
C TYR A 214 4.01 6.67 -11.44
N GLY A 215 4.31 5.63 -12.22
CA GLY A 215 5.32 5.68 -13.27
C GLY A 215 5.08 4.59 -14.32
N GLU A 216 5.56 4.82 -15.53
CA GLU A 216 5.46 3.87 -16.65
C GLU A 216 6.87 3.38 -17.04
N LYS A 217 7.00 2.09 -17.36
CA LYS A 217 8.16 1.58 -18.09
C LYS A 217 8.02 2.04 -19.55
N PRO A 218 9.06 2.60 -20.19
CA PRO A 218 9.05 2.90 -21.62
C PRO A 218 8.64 1.70 -22.47
N GLN A 219 8.18 1.98 -23.70
CA GLN A 219 7.94 0.96 -24.74
C GLN A 219 9.24 0.35 -25.24
#